data_AF-A0A9P5G5R2-F1
#
_entry.id   AF-A0A9P5G5R2-F1
#
_cell.length_a   1.000
_cell.length_b   1.000
_cell.length_c   1.000
_cell.angle_alpha   90.00
_cell.angle_beta   90.00
_cell.angle_gamma   90.00
#
_symmetry.space_group_name_H-M   'P 1'
#
loop_
_entity.id
_entity.type
_entity.pdbx_description
1 polymer ?
#
loop_
_entity_poly.entity_id
_entity_poly.type
_entity_poly.pdbx_seq_one_letter_code
_entity_poly.pdbx_strand_id
1 'polypeptide(L)'
;MFNPKFFRGKIVYQVFHDIQIKLNTFLKVLTLHPTFATHELLWEFLLVQDIRRDSIIERCRRKLENARESQMEQQSQQLIFTSADSMAVEVFFDHAQQEIGQLSRASHNLHRAVVRLACKVDDYNTSFRILSDMVAKLKLIRGNAIPRYGRIEQKLAVLAAVQPPDAYHEFASSLYSVCAMVDDVMKTIRSPLAAILQLRDRETILISSRETLERVTSKSGPSWTNVFFEEKKRKETEELRDRIYIVQTEIDRISTDIRGQHVTLASEIGAVYGTHEQLMAQMVKVFTSKIIRSQRVSLERLERMKAGLQSVGRRRRVPAEKYSLA
;
A
#
# COMPACT_ATOMS: atom_id res chain seq x y z
N MET A 1 31.97 -7.05 -3.15
CA MET A 1 32.98 -6.06 -2.72
C MET A 1 32.50 -4.69 -3.19
N PHE A 2 31.69 -4.01 -2.37
CA PHE A 2 31.09 -2.70 -2.71
C PHE A 2 32.10 -1.60 -2.37
N ASN A 3 32.58 -0.87 -3.38
CA ASN A 3 33.55 0.20 -3.20
C ASN A 3 32.80 1.51 -2.84
N PRO A 4 32.86 2.01 -1.59
CA PRO A 4 31.97 3.08 -1.12
C PRO A 4 32.44 4.50 -1.48
N LYS A 5 33.48 4.65 -2.29
CA LYS A 5 34.17 5.94 -2.50
C LYS A 5 33.53 6.88 -3.54
N PHE A 6 32.43 6.50 -4.18
CA PHE A 6 31.83 7.30 -5.27
C PHE A 6 30.52 8.02 -4.95
N PHE A 7 29.94 7.84 -3.77
CA PHE A 7 28.72 8.57 -3.45
C PHE A 7 29.04 9.86 -2.70
N ARG A 8 28.82 11.00 -3.36
CA ARG A 8 28.76 12.32 -2.70
C ARG A 8 27.79 12.22 -1.54
N GLY A 9 28.25 12.53 -0.31
CA GLY A 9 27.54 12.22 0.94
C GLY A 9 26.05 12.58 0.95
N LYS A 10 25.63 13.67 0.31
CA LYS A 10 24.21 14.06 0.21
C LYS A 10 23.30 12.99 -0.42
N ILE A 11 23.76 12.28 -1.45
CA ILE A 11 22.99 11.23 -2.12
C ILE A 11 22.82 10.02 -1.19
N VAL A 12 23.89 9.66 -0.47
CA VAL A 12 23.86 8.57 0.53
C VAL A 12 22.86 8.88 1.64
N TYR A 13 22.91 10.10 2.18
CA TYR A 13 21.97 10.54 3.23
C TYR A 13 20.52 10.53 2.75
N GLN A 14 20.25 10.96 1.52
CA GLN A 14 18.91 10.91 0.94
C GLN A 14 18.40 9.47 0.79
N VAL A 15 19.24 8.56 0.30
CA VAL A 15 18.87 7.14 0.17
C VAL A 15 18.60 6.52 1.55
N PHE A 16 19.45 6.77 2.55
CA PHE A 16 19.20 6.27 3.91
C PHE A 16 17.94 6.88 4.53
N HIS A 17 17.68 8.16 4.29
CA HIS A 17 16.48 8.82 4.76
C HIS A 17 15.21 8.20 4.14
N ASP A 18 15.23 7.94 2.83
CA ASP A 18 14.14 7.27 2.14
C ASP A 18 13.92 5.84 2.66
N ILE A 19 15.00 5.08 2.88
CA ILE A 19 14.94 3.75 3.49
C ILE A 19 14.32 3.83 4.88
N GLN A 20 14.74 4.80 5.70
CA GLN A 20 14.23 4.99 7.06
C GLN A 20 12.73 5.34 7.04
N ILE A 21 12.28 6.22 6.15
CA ILE A 21 10.86 6.56 6.01
C ILE A 21 10.07 5.32 5.61
N LYS A 22 10.52 4.58 4.59
CA LYS A 22 9.85 3.36 4.11
C LYS A 22 9.78 2.29 5.19
N LEU A 23 10.88 2.05 5.90
CA LEU A 23 10.94 1.08 7.00
C LEU A 23 10.01 1.49 8.15
N ASN A 24 10.00 2.77 8.52
CA ASN A 24 9.11 3.28 9.57
C ASN A 24 7.64 3.10 9.18
N THR A 25 7.27 3.43 7.94
CA THR A 25 5.91 3.21 7.45
C THR A 25 5.55 1.72 7.42
N PHE A 26 6.47 0.87 6.95
CA PHE A 26 6.28 -0.58 6.96
C PHE A 26 6.05 -1.14 8.36
N LEU A 27 6.90 -0.78 9.33
CA LEU A 27 6.74 -1.22 10.72
C LEU A 27 5.45 -0.70 11.35
N LYS A 28 5.03 0.53 11.03
CA LYS A 28 3.73 1.05 11.46
C LYS A 28 2.57 0.24 10.89
N VAL A 29 2.59 -0.06 9.60
CA VAL A 29 1.56 -0.91 8.98
C VAL A 29 1.49 -2.27 9.68
N LEU A 30 2.64 -2.91 9.92
CA LEU A 30 2.67 -4.22 10.61
C LEU A 30 2.18 -4.17 12.06
N THR A 31 2.50 -3.11 12.79
CA THR A 31 2.11 -2.97 14.20
C THR A 31 0.67 -2.48 14.39
N LEU A 32 0.09 -1.84 13.39
CA LEU A 32 -1.33 -1.48 13.36
C LEU A 32 -2.21 -2.64 12.91
N HIS A 33 -1.67 -3.55 12.10
CA HIS A 33 -2.42 -4.66 11.56
C HIS A 33 -2.71 -5.71 12.64
N PRO A 34 -3.97 -6.09 12.89
CA PRO A 34 -4.35 -6.98 14.00
C PRO A 34 -3.65 -8.35 13.94
N THR A 35 -3.51 -8.92 12.74
CA THR A 35 -2.84 -10.22 12.54
C THR A 35 -1.33 -10.14 12.73
N PHE A 36 -0.65 -9.15 12.13
CA PHE A 36 0.80 -9.04 12.21
C PHE A 36 1.29 -8.51 13.55
N ALA A 37 0.53 -7.62 14.20
CA ALA A 37 0.86 -7.06 15.50
C ALA A 37 0.92 -8.12 16.61
N THR A 38 0.24 -9.24 16.44
CA THR A 38 0.29 -10.38 17.39
C THR A 38 1.32 -11.43 17.01
N HIS A 39 1.96 -11.30 15.86
CA HIS A 39 2.82 -12.34 15.32
C HIS A 39 4.18 -12.39 16.04
N GLU A 40 4.54 -13.54 16.60
CA GLU A 40 5.77 -13.75 17.38
C GLU A 40 7.04 -13.33 16.61
N LEU A 41 7.13 -13.61 15.31
CA LEU A 41 8.30 -13.27 14.50
C LEU A 41 8.51 -11.77 14.31
N LEU A 42 7.43 -10.98 14.33
CA LEU A 42 7.56 -9.52 14.26
C LEU A 42 8.24 -9.01 15.52
N TRP A 43 7.84 -9.53 16.67
CA TRP A 43 8.43 -9.17 17.96
C TRP A 43 9.83 -9.74 18.13
N GLU A 44 10.10 -10.96 17.67
CA GLU A 44 11.47 -11.52 17.61
C GLU A 44 12.35 -10.59 16.78
N PHE A 45 11.91 -10.17 15.58
CA PHE A 45 12.62 -9.23 14.71
C PHE A 45 12.89 -7.86 15.37
N LEU A 46 11.95 -7.33 16.14
CA LEU A 46 12.11 -6.03 16.79
C LEU A 46 12.98 -6.10 18.06
N LEU A 47 12.97 -7.22 18.78
CA LEU A 47 13.57 -7.34 20.11
C LEU A 47 14.94 -8.05 20.10
N VAL A 48 15.19 -8.95 19.15
CA VAL A 48 16.39 -9.79 19.12
C VAL A 48 17.38 -9.29 18.08
N GLN A 49 18.60 -8.93 18.51
CA GLN A 49 19.63 -8.34 17.64
C GLN A 49 20.38 -9.37 16.78
N ASP A 50 20.44 -10.65 17.18
CA ASP A 50 21.16 -11.73 16.49
C ASP A 50 20.21 -12.80 15.94
N ILE A 51 19.37 -12.42 14.98
CA ILE A 51 18.48 -13.36 14.31
C ILE A 51 19.23 -14.20 13.28
N ARG A 52 19.27 -15.52 13.51
CA ARG A 52 19.76 -16.48 12.53
C ARG A 52 18.64 -16.84 11.55
N ARG A 53 18.77 -16.35 10.31
CA ARG A 53 17.78 -16.50 9.23
C ARG A 53 17.31 -17.94 9.04
N ASP A 54 18.23 -18.90 9.05
CA ASP A 54 17.94 -20.30 8.75
C ASP A 54 17.06 -20.95 9.83
N SER A 55 17.24 -20.57 11.09
CA SER A 55 16.43 -21.07 12.21
C SER A 55 14.98 -20.57 12.12
N ILE A 56 14.78 -19.33 11.65
CA ILE A 56 13.44 -18.76 11.46
C ILE A 56 12.73 -19.45 10.29
N ILE A 57 13.42 -19.64 9.16
CA ILE A 57 12.82 -20.30 7.98
C ILE A 57 12.30 -21.68 8.34
N GLU A 58 13.10 -22.46 9.07
CA GLU A 58 12.73 -23.81 9.49
C GLU A 58 11.56 -23.82 10.48
N ARG A 59 11.45 -22.79 11.34
CA ARG A 59 10.33 -22.63 12.28
C ARG A 59 9.04 -22.24 11.54
N CYS A 60 9.14 -21.30 10.60
CA CYS A 60 8.01 -20.88 9.75
C CYS A 60 7.47 -22.05 8.93
N ARG A 61 8.36 -22.86 8.35
CA ARG A 61 7.98 -24.00 7.52
C ARG A 61 7.20 -25.03 8.34
N ARG A 62 7.73 -25.43 9.49
CA ARG A 62 7.04 -26.37 10.39
C ARG A 62 5.70 -25.84 10.88
N LYS A 63 5.60 -24.54 11.18
CA LYS A 63 4.33 -23.92 11.60
C LYS A 63 3.29 -23.91 10.48
N LEU A 64 3.71 -23.69 9.22
CA LEU A 64 2.85 -23.77 8.04
C LEU A 64 2.38 -25.21 7.77
N GLU A 65 3.29 -26.18 7.85
CA GLU A 65 2.96 -27.60 7.69
C GLU A 65 1.96 -28.04 8.76
N ASN A 66 2.21 -27.73 10.03
CA ASN A 66 1.31 -28.05 11.14
C ASN A 66 -0.04 -27.32 11.04
N ALA A 67 -0.07 -26.05 10.61
CA ALA A 67 -1.32 -25.31 10.45
C ALA A 67 -2.18 -25.91 9.33
N ARG A 68 -1.54 -26.33 8.22
CA ARG A 68 -2.21 -26.99 7.11
C ARG A 68 -2.77 -28.35 7.53
N GLU A 69 -2.00 -29.12 8.29
CA GLU A 69 -2.43 -30.42 8.83
C GLU A 69 -3.58 -30.24 9.84
N SER A 70 -3.47 -29.27 10.76
CA SER A 70 -4.53 -28.96 11.75
C SER A 70 -5.81 -28.45 11.08
N GLN A 71 -5.70 -27.65 10.01
CA GLN A 71 -6.86 -27.22 9.22
C GLN A 71 -7.54 -28.41 8.53
N MET A 72 -6.75 -29.32 7.95
CA MET A 72 -7.28 -30.56 7.35
C MET A 72 -7.98 -31.44 8.39
N GLU A 73 -7.39 -31.62 9.58
CA GLU A 73 -7.95 -32.45 10.66
C GLU A 73 -9.24 -31.84 11.25
N GLN A 74 -9.24 -30.55 11.59
CA GLN A 74 -10.40 -29.88 12.21
C GLN A 74 -11.57 -29.66 11.25
N GLN A 75 -11.31 -29.49 9.95
CA GLN A 75 -12.35 -29.19 8.96
C GLN A 75 -12.90 -30.43 8.25
N SER A 76 -12.22 -31.59 8.37
CA SER A 76 -12.73 -32.88 7.89
C SER A 76 -14.09 -33.31 8.51
N GLN A 77 -14.49 -32.67 9.63
CA GLN A 77 -15.68 -33.03 10.39
C GLN A 77 -16.90 -32.13 10.12
N GLN A 78 -16.76 -31.03 9.38
CA GLN A 78 -17.87 -30.09 9.15
C GLN A 78 -17.98 -29.59 7.70
N LEU A 79 -19.07 -30.08 7.08
CA LEU A 79 -19.90 -29.44 6.04
C LEU A 79 -19.60 -29.72 4.56
N ILE A 80 -20.68 -30.23 3.95
CA ILE A 80 -21.08 -30.06 2.55
C ILE A 80 -21.14 -28.55 2.27
N PHE A 81 -20.17 -28.03 1.53
CA PHE A 81 -20.26 -26.68 0.97
C PHE A 81 -21.37 -26.69 -0.07
N THR A 82 -22.50 -26.06 0.22
CA THR A 82 -23.65 -26.10 -0.69
C THR A 82 -23.42 -25.11 -1.83
N SER A 83 -23.97 -25.37 -3.01
CA SER A 83 -23.92 -24.44 -4.15
C SER A 83 -24.37 -23.01 -3.78
N ALA A 84 -25.32 -22.88 -2.85
CA ALA A 84 -25.77 -21.59 -2.32
C ALA A 84 -24.68 -20.85 -1.51
N ASP A 85 -23.85 -21.58 -0.75
CA ASP A 85 -22.74 -20.98 0.01
C ASP A 85 -21.65 -20.46 -0.94
N SER A 86 -21.36 -21.20 -2.01
CA SER A 86 -20.45 -20.79 -3.07
C SER A 86 -20.88 -19.47 -3.71
N MET A 87 -22.16 -19.36 -4.04
CA MET A 87 -22.74 -18.15 -4.63
C MET A 87 -22.68 -16.95 -3.67
N ALA A 88 -22.96 -17.15 -2.39
CA ALA A 88 -22.86 -16.09 -1.39
C ALA A 88 -21.42 -15.57 -1.24
N VAL A 89 -20.44 -16.49 -1.24
CA VAL A 89 -19.01 -16.14 -1.18
C VAL A 89 -18.55 -15.42 -2.46
N GLU A 90 -19.04 -15.85 -3.63
CA GLU A 90 -18.77 -15.20 -4.92
C GLU A 90 -19.30 -13.75 -4.93
N VAL A 91 -20.54 -13.53 -4.51
CA VAL A 91 -21.15 -12.19 -4.42
C VAL A 91 -20.38 -11.30 -3.44
N PHE A 92 -19.98 -11.85 -2.29
CA PHE A 92 -19.17 -11.12 -1.32
C PHE A 92 -17.84 -10.66 -1.92
N PHE A 93 -17.10 -11.56 -2.58
CA PHE A 93 -15.79 -11.21 -3.14
C PHE A 93 -15.88 -10.31 -4.37
N ASP A 94 -16.92 -10.44 -5.20
CA ASP A 94 -17.16 -9.51 -6.31
C ASP A 94 -17.42 -8.09 -5.78
N HIS A 95 -18.29 -7.95 -4.77
CA HIS A 95 -18.53 -6.68 -4.11
C HIS A 95 -17.25 -6.11 -3.45
N ALA A 96 -16.51 -6.94 -2.73
CA ALA A 96 -15.24 -6.53 -2.10
C ALA A 96 -14.22 -6.06 -3.15
N GLN A 97 -14.13 -6.74 -4.29
CA GLN A 97 -13.25 -6.35 -5.40
C GLN A 97 -13.65 -5.00 -5.99
N GLN A 98 -14.96 -4.74 -6.14
CA GLN A 98 -15.46 -3.45 -6.64
C GLN A 98 -15.13 -2.32 -5.67
N GLU A 99 -15.40 -2.49 -4.38
CA GLU A 99 -15.16 -1.47 -3.35
C GLU A 99 -13.67 -1.16 -3.18
N ILE A 100 -12.83 -2.19 -3.06
CA ILE A 100 -11.38 -2.00 -2.96
C ILE A 100 -10.80 -1.44 -4.26
N GLY A 101 -11.38 -1.81 -5.41
CA GLY A 101 -11.03 -1.20 -6.70
C GLY A 101 -11.38 0.29 -6.78
N GLN A 102 -12.47 0.73 -6.15
CA GLN A 102 -12.77 2.17 -6.00
C GLN A 102 -11.76 2.85 -5.07
N LEU A 103 -11.46 2.23 -3.93
CA LEU A 103 -10.48 2.75 -2.96
C LEU A 103 -9.08 2.89 -3.57
N SER A 104 -8.61 1.89 -4.32
CA SER A 104 -7.32 1.93 -5.03
C SER A 104 -7.29 3.10 -6.02
N ARG A 105 -8.33 3.24 -6.87
CA ARG A 105 -8.42 4.35 -7.84
C ARG A 105 -8.41 5.72 -7.15
N ALA A 106 -9.17 5.88 -6.07
CA ALA A 106 -9.22 7.12 -5.30
C ALA A 106 -7.86 7.45 -4.67
N SER A 107 -7.20 6.46 -4.05
CA SER A 107 -5.88 6.59 -3.43
C SER A 107 -4.81 6.98 -4.45
N HIS A 108 -4.80 6.33 -5.62
CA HIS A 108 -3.88 6.66 -6.72
C HIS A 108 -4.15 8.05 -7.31
N ASN A 109 -5.41 8.46 -7.44
CA ASN A 109 -5.76 9.81 -7.88
C ASN A 109 -5.22 10.86 -6.91
N LEU A 110 -5.41 10.65 -5.61
CA LEU A 110 -4.88 11.52 -4.56
C LEU A 110 -3.35 11.56 -4.59
N HIS A 111 -2.69 10.39 -4.63
CA HIS A 111 -1.24 10.29 -4.72
C HIS A 111 -0.69 11.07 -5.92
N ARG A 112 -1.26 10.88 -7.12
CA ARG A 112 -0.87 11.65 -8.32
C ARG A 112 -1.06 13.15 -8.14
N ALA A 113 -2.15 13.59 -7.52
CA ALA A 113 -2.39 15.00 -7.25
C ALA A 113 -1.34 15.58 -6.29
N VAL A 114 -0.98 14.85 -5.24
CA VAL A 114 0.03 15.26 -4.26
C VAL A 114 1.44 15.29 -4.87
N VAL A 115 1.81 14.29 -5.69
CA VAL A 115 3.09 14.29 -6.40
C VAL A 115 3.19 15.51 -7.33
N ARG A 116 2.14 15.80 -8.10
CA ARG A 116 2.10 17.01 -8.94
C ARG A 116 2.25 18.28 -8.10
N LEU A 117 1.60 18.35 -6.95
CA LEU A 117 1.71 19.48 -6.04
C LEU A 117 3.14 19.62 -5.48
N ALA A 118 3.77 18.51 -5.08
CA ALA A 118 5.16 18.49 -4.62
C ALA A 118 6.12 19.05 -5.68
N CYS A 119 6.00 18.58 -6.92
CA CYS A 119 6.80 19.12 -8.04
C CYS A 119 6.55 20.62 -8.26
N LYS A 120 5.30 21.08 -8.16
CA LYS A 120 4.99 22.52 -8.32
C LYS A 120 5.55 23.37 -7.18
N VAL A 121 5.62 22.82 -5.97
CA VAL A 121 6.28 23.48 -4.84
C VAL A 121 7.80 23.57 -5.05
N ASP A 122 8.43 22.53 -5.61
CA ASP A 122 9.84 22.57 -5.98
C ASP A 122 10.13 23.59 -7.09
N ASP A 123 9.29 23.62 -8.13
CA ASP A 123 9.37 24.61 -9.22
C ASP A 123 9.25 26.04 -8.65
N TYR A 124 8.30 26.25 -7.74
CA TYR A 124 8.06 27.53 -7.07
C TYR A 124 9.29 27.98 -6.28
N ASN A 125 9.81 27.10 -5.40
CA ASN A 125 10.99 27.40 -4.58
C ASN A 125 12.24 27.65 -5.44
N THR A 126 12.42 26.88 -6.51
CA THR A 126 13.52 27.06 -7.45
C THR A 126 13.41 28.40 -8.18
N SER A 127 12.21 28.75 -8.66
CA SER A 127 11.95 30.03 -9.34
C SER A 127 12.26 31.22 -8.44
N PHE A 128 11.83 31.18 -7.18
CA PHE A 128 12.12 32.22 -6.20
C PHE A 128 13.61 32.33 -5.86
N ARG A 129 14.31 31.20 -5.77
CA ARG A 129 15.77 31.19 -5.56
C ARG A 129 16.52 31.82 -6.74
N ILE A 130 16.13 31.50 -7.98
CA ILE A 130 16.71 32.10 -9.19
C ILE A 130 16.45 33.61 -9.20
N LEU A 131 15.22 34.04 -8.90
CA LEU A 131 14.87 35.45 -8.82
C LEU A 131 15.72 36.18 -7.75
N SER A 132 15.89 35.57 -6.58
CA SER A 132 16.75 36.11 -5.52
C SER A 132 18.21 36.26 -5.96
N ASP A 133 18.76 35.25 -6.66
CA ASP A 133 20.13 35.28 -7.19
C ASP A 133 20.33 36.36 -8.26
N MET A 134 19.36 36.51 -9.18
CA MET A 134 19.40 37.56 -10.20
C MET A 134 19.34 38.96 -9.59
N VAL A 135 18.51 39.17 -8.57
CA VAL A 135 18.46 40.45 -7.83
C VAL A 135 19.78 40.72 -7.10
N ALA A 136 20.40 39.70 -6.51
CA ALA A 136 21.71 39.84 -5.89
C ALA A 136 22.79 40.21 -6.91
N LYS A 137 22.75 39.65 -8.13
CA LYS A 137 23.69 39.99 -9.22
C LYS A 137 23.54 41.42 -9.72
N LEU A 138 22.31 41.96 -9.80
CA LEU A 138 22.07 43.36 -10.17
C LEU A 138 22.73 44.36 -9.20
N LYS A 139 22.91 43.98 -7.94
CA LYS A 139 23.61 44.77 -6.91
C LYS A 139 25.12 44.89 -7.19
N LEU A 140 25.73 43.85 -7.77
CA LEU A 140 27.17 43.81 -8.08
C LEU A 140 27.54 44.71 -9.28
N ILE A 141 26.60 44.93 -10.22
CA ILE A 141 26.85 45.69 -11.45
C ILE A 141 26.87 47.21 -11.22
N ARG A 142 26.13 47.72 -10.23
CA ARG A 142 26.07 49.16 -9.91
C ARG A 142 26.77 49.42 -8.59
N GLY A 143 28.09 49.55 -8.65
CA GLY A 143 29.04 49.62 -7.52
C GLY A 143 28.86 50.74 -6.48
N ASN A 144 27.69 51.35 -6.31
CA ASN A 144 27.35 52.09 -5.09
C ASN A 144 25.83 52.33 -4.93
N ALA A 145 25.37 52.07 -3.71
CA ALA A 145 24.34 52.84 -3.00
C ALA A 145 22.91 52.94 -3.58
N ILE A 146 22.15 51.84 -3.60
CA ILE A 146 20.70 51.98 -3.41
C ILE A 146 20.21 50.99 -2.33
N PRO A 147 19.86 51.47 -1.11
CA PRO A 147 19.23 50.68 -0.05
C PRO A 147 17.93 49.96 -0.45
N ARG A 148 17.39 50.25 -1.65
CA ARG A 148 16.20 49.59 -2.21
C ARG A 148 16.51 48.16 -2.68
N TYR A 149 17.69 47.86 -3.21
CA TYR A 149 18.00 46.51 -3.72
C TYR A 149 18.19 45.49 -2.60
N GLY A 150 18.88 45.85 -1.50
CA GLY A 150 18.99 45.00 -0.32
C GLY A 150 17.62 44.69 0.34
N ARG A 151 16.62 45.57 0.16
CA ARG A 151 15.24 45.33 0.62
C ARG A 151 14.47 44.36 -0.28
N ILE A 152 14.73 44.40 -1.59
CA ILE A 152 14.12 43.46 -2.54
C ILE A 152 14.75 42.07 -2.33
N GLU A 153 16.06 42.00 -2.12
CA GLU A 153 16.80 40.78 -1.77
C GLU A 153 16.26 40.15 -0.46
N GLN A 154 16.10 40.92 0.61
CA GLN A 154 15.47 40.44 1.85
C GLN A 154 14.02 39.97 1.65
N LYS A 155 13.23 40.69 0.84
CA LYS A 155 11.85 40.27 0.50
C LYS A 155 11.82 38.93 -0.22
N LEU A 156 12.68 38.77 -1.22
CA LEU A 156 12.75 37.56 -2.03
C LEU A 156 13.28 36.36 -1.23
N ALA A 157 14.27 36.57 -0.38
CA ALA A 157 14.80 35.52 0.50
C ALA A 157 13.76 35.03 1.54
N VAL A 158 12.90 35.93 2.03
CA VAL A 158 11.80 35.55 2.94
C VAL A 158 10.70 34.79 2.18
N LEU A 159 10.34 35.22 0.97
CA LEU A 159 9.33 34.57 0.13
C LEU A 159 9.79 33.21 -0.45
N ALA A 160 11.09 33.05 -0.69
CA ALA A 160 11.67 31.78 -1.16
C ALA A 160 11.67 30.66 -0.10
N ALA A 161 11.47 31.00 1.19
CA ALA A 161 11.50 30.05 2.30
C ALA A 161 10.10 29.57 2.74
N VAL A 162 9.06 29.84 1.93
CA VAL A 162 7.66 29.77 2.37
C VAL A 162 7.04 28.37 2.28
N GLN A 163 7.55 27.48 1.42
CA GLN A 163 6.97 26.16 1.24
C GLN A 163 7.96 25.06 1.61
N PRO A 164 7.64 24.15 2.55
CA PRO A 164 8.55 23.09 2.99
C PRO A 164 8.48 21.91 2.00
N PRO A 165 9.45 21.73 1.07
CA PRO A 165 9.37 20.67 0.06
C PRO A 165 9.23 19.28 0.68
N ASP A 166 10.00 19.05 1.74
CA ASP A 166 10.09 17.79 2.46
C ASP A 166 8.71 17.32 2.96
N ALA A 167 7.83 18.24 3.40
CA ALA A 167 6.50 17.88 3.88
C ALA A 167 5.61 17.30 2.78
N TYR A 168 5.72 17.82 1.55
CA TYR A 168 4.95 17.33 0.40
C TYR A 168 5.48 15.97 -0.08
N HIS A 169 6.81 15.83 -0.14
CA HIS A 169 7.47 14.58 -0.55
C HIS A 169 7.25 13.45 0.45
N GLU A 170 7.35 13.72 1.75
CA GLU A 170 7.03 12.74 2.80
C GLU A 170 5.56 12.30 2.75
N PHE A 171 4.64 13.25 2.49
CA PHE A 171 3.21 12.93 2.36
C PHE A 171 2.93 12.09 1.10
N ALA A 172 3.56 12.42 -0.03
CA ALA A 172 3.48 11.63 -1.26
C ALA A 172 4.02 10.20 -1.05
N SER A 173 5.19 10.06 -0.43
CA SER A 173 5.81 8.77 -0.13
C SER A 173 4.93 7.91 0.78
N SER A 174 4.35 8.52 1.81
CA SER A 174 3.43 7.82 2.73
C SER A 174 2.14 7.39 2.02
N LEU A 175 1.58 8.23 1.13
CA LEU A 175 0.42 7.88 0.31
C LEU A 175 0.72 6.72 -0.64
N TYR A 176 1.92 6.67 -1.21
CA TYR A 176 2.33 5.57 -2.06
C TYR A 176 2.34 4.23 -1.30
N SER A 177 2.81 4.22 -0.05
CA SER A 177 2.75 3.01 0.80
C SER A 177 1.31 2.55 1.05
N VAL A 178 0.38 3.49 1.26
CA VAL A 178 -1.05 3.17 1.40
C VAL A 178 -1.62 2.61 0.09
N CYS A 179 -1.28 3.19 -1.07
CA CYS A 179 -1.68 2.65 -2.37
C CYS A 179 -1.19 1.21 -2.56
N ALA A 180 0.08 0.93 -2.24
CA ALA A 180 0.66 -0.40 -2.37
C ALA A 180 -0.09 -1.42 -1.48
N MET A 181 -0.39 -1.06 -0.23
CA MET A 181 -1.18 -1.91 0.67
C MET A 181 -2.56 -2.26 0.07
N VAL A 182 -3.29 -1.26 -0.45
CA VAL A 182 -4.61 -1.48 -1.05
C VAL A 182 -4.51 -2.35 -2.32
N ASP A 183 -3.49 -2.12 -3.15
CA ASP A 183 -3.27 -2.90 -4.38
C ASP A 183 -2.93 -4.37 -4.09
N ASP A 184 -2.18 -4.65 -3.03
CA ASP A 184 -1.84 -6.02 -2.63
C ASP A 184 -3.05 -6.79 -2.09
N VAL A 185 -3.93 -6.12 -1.35
CA VAL A 185 -5.23 -6.70 -0.94
C VAL A 185 -6.11 -6.97 -2.16
N MET A 186 -6.15 -6.04 -3.11
CA MET A 186 -6.91 -6.20 -4.35
C MET A 186 -6.42 -7.41 -5.17
N LYS A 187 -5.12 -7.70 -5.19
CA LYS A 187 -4.57 -8.90 -5.83
C LYS A 187 -5.00 -10.17 -5.10
N THR A 188 -4.98 -10.14 -3.77
CA THR A 188 -5.28 -11.31 -2.92
C THR A 188 -6.75 -11.75 -3.07
N ILE A 189 -7.68 -10.80 -3.20
CA ILE A 189 -9.12 -11.07 -3.38
C ILE A 189 -9.45 -11.78 -4.70
N ARG A 190 -8.58 -11.72 -5.70
CA ARG A 190 -8.80 -12.44 -6.97
C ARG A 190 -8.60 -13.96 -6.84
N SER A 191 -7.83 -14.41 -5.86
CA SER A 191 -7.56 -15.83 -5.63
C SER A 191 -8.82 -16.66 -5.35
N PRO A 192 -9.69 -16.30 -4.38
CA PRO A 192 -10.91 -17.06 -4.11
C PRO A 192 -11.88 -17.08 -5.30
N LEU A 193 -11.98 -16.00 -6.07
CA LEU A 193 -12.80 -15.98 -7.30
C LEU A 193 -12.30 -16.99 -8.34
N ALA A 194 -10.98 -17.09 -8.52
CA ALA A 194 -10.40 -18.11 -9.39
C ALA A 194 -10.65 -19.54 -8.87
N ALA A 195 -10.63 -19.75 -7.56
CA ALA A 195 -10.94 -21.04 -6.94
C ALA A 195 -12.42 -21.43 -7.12
N ILE A 196 -13.35 -20.47 -7.04
CA ILE A 196 -14.79 -20.70 -7.30
C ILE A 196 -15.04 -21.12 -8.75
N LEU A 197 -14.33 -20.52 -9.71
CA LEU A 197 -14.41 -20.96 -11.12
C LEU A 197 -13.90 -22.40 -11.28
N GLN A 198 -12.77 -22.73 -10.66
CA GLN A 198 -12.26 -24.12 -10.67
C GLN A 198 -13.23 -25.10 -10.02
N LEU A 199 -13.89 -24.71 -8.93
CA LEU A 199 -14.90 -25.54 -8.27
C LEU A 199 -16.05 -25.88 -9.24
N ARG A 200 -16.58 -24.88 -9.95
CA ARG A 200 -17.68 -25.05 -10.92
C ARG A 200 -17.31 -25.98 -12.09
N ASP A 201 -16.07 -25.88 -12.58
CA ASP A 201 -15.54 -26.77 -13.62
C ASP A 201 -15.50 -28.22 -13.11
N ARG A 202 -15.03 -28.44 -11.87
CA ARG A 202 -14.98 -29.78 -11.25
C ARG A 202 -16.37 -30.34 -10.98
N GLU A 203 -17.32 -29.54 -10.53
CA GLU A 203 -18.72 -29.94 -10.37
C GLU A 203 -19.32 -30.42 -11.70
N THR A 204 -19.04 -29.73 -12.80
CA THR A 204 -19.48 -30.13 -14.15
C THR A 204 -18.88 -31.48 -14.57
N ILE A 205 -17.59 -31.71 -14.27
CA ILE A 205 -16.92 -32.99 -14.51
C ILE A 205 -17.54 -34.11 -13.66
N LEU A 206 -17.87 -33.82 -12.40
CA LEU A 206 -18.50 -34.77 -11.50
C LEU A 206 -19.89 -35.20 -12.01
N ILE A 207 -20.72 -34.25 -12.41
CA ILE A 207 -22.07 -34.50 -12.96
C ILE A 207 -21.97 -35.37 -14.21
N SER A 208 -21.15 -34.98 -15.19
CA SER A 208 -20.97 -35.76 -16.43
C SER A 208 -20.39 -37.16 -16.19
N SER A 209 -19.50 -37.33 -15.21
CA SER A 209 -18.96 -38.64 -14.83
C SER A 209 -20.02 -39.53 -14.19
N ARG A 210 -20.89 -38.97 -13.32
CA ARG A 210 -22.03 -39.69 -12.72
C ARG A 210 -23.05 -40.11 -13.77
N GLU A 211 -23.43 -39.22 -14.68
CA GLU A 211 -24.34 -39.56 -15.79
C GLU A 211 -23.76 -40.66 -16.70
N THR A 212 -22.45 -40.63 -16.94
CA THR A 212 -21.78 -41.66 -17.74
C THR A 212 -21.78 -43.00 -17.01
N LEU A 213 -21.51 -43.00 -15.70
CA LEU A 213 -21.61 -44.20 -14.87
C LEU A 213 -23.03 -44.77 -14.90
N GLU A 214 -24.05 -43.95 -14.70
CA GLU A 214 -25.46 -44.36 -14.78
C GLU A 214 -25.81 -44.98 -16.14
N ARG A 215 -25.35 -44.37 -17.24
CA ARG A 215 -25.53 -44.89 -18.60
C ARG A 215 -24.84 -46.23 -18.82
N VAL A 216 -23.64 -46.44 -18.27
CA VAL A 216 -22.92 -47.71 -18.37
C VAL A 216 -23.60 -48.79 -17.52
N THR A 217 -24.08 -48.45 -16.31
CA THR A 217 -24.76 -49.40 -15.42
C THR A 217 -26.17 -49.76 -15.87
N SER A 218 -26.91 -48.84 -16.51
CA SER A 218 -28.31 -49.04 -16.96
C SER A 218 -28.46 -49.77 -18.29
N LYS A 219 -27.40 -49.85 -19.11
CA LYS A 219 -27.43 -50.62 -20.36
C LYS A 219 -27.43 -52.14 -20.09
N SER A 220 -28.61 -52.75 -20.10
CA SER A 220 -28.81 -54.20 -20.18
C SER A 220 -28.76 -54.64 -21.66
N GLY A 221 -27.65 -55.25 -22.09
CA GLY A 221 -27.50 -55.83 -23.42
C GLY A 221 -28.04 -57.27 -23.51
N PRO A 222 -28.17 -57.87 -24.72
CA PRO A 222 -28.58 -59.26 -24.89
C PRO A 222 -27.65 -60.24 -24.15
N SER A 223 -28.23 -61.28 -23.54
CA SER A 223 -27.55 -62.17 -22.58
C SER A 223 -26.27 -62.88 -23.05
N TRP A 224 -26.03 -62.99 -24.37
CA TRP A 224 -24.89 -63.73 -24.93
C TRP A 224 -23.65 -62.86 -25.21
N THR A 225 -23.82 -61.54 -25.42
CA THR A 225 -22.71 -60.59 -25.59
C THR A 225 -22.22 -60.02 -24.25
N ASN A 226 -23.03 -60.12 -23.19
CA ASN A 226 -22.69 -59.64 -21.86
C ASN A 226 -21.52 -60.39 -21.21
N VAL A 227 -21.38 -61.72 -21.42
CA VAL A 227 -20.33 -62.54 -20.76
C VAL A 227 -18.91 -62.20 -21.27
N PHE A 228 -18.76 -61.85 -22.56
CA PHE A 228 -17.45 -61.48 -23.13
C PHE A 228 -17.05 -60.03 -22.84
N PHE A 229 -18.01 -59.14 -22.60
CA PHE A 229 -17.78 -57.72 -22.34
C PHE A 229 -17.93 -57.33 -20.86
N GLU A 230 -18.30 -58.26 -20.00
CA GLU A 230 -18.50 -58.04 -18.57
C GLU A 230 -17.25 -57.52 -17.89
N GLU A 231 -16.08 -58.09 -18.21
CA GLU A 231 -14.81 -57.68 -17.63
C GLU A 231 -14.41 -56.25 -18.05
N LYS A 232 -14.64 -55.91 -19.32
CA LYS A 232 -14.39 -54.56 -19.83
C LYS A 232 -15.34 -53.54 -19.21
N LYS A 233 -16.62 -53.90 -19.07
CA LYS A 233 -17.65 -53.08 -18.46
C LYS A 233 -17.38 -52.87 -16.97
N ARG A 234 -16.98 -53.94 -16.26
CA ARG A 234 -16.55 -53.89 -14.85
C ARG A 234 -15.38 -52.93 -14.68
N LYS A 235 -14.34 -53.08 -15.50
CA LYS A 235 -13.18 -52.17 -15.49
C LYS A 235 -13.57 -50.72 -15.78
N GLU A 236 -14.41 -50.47 -16.79
CA GLU A 236 -14.88 -49.11 -17.12
C GLU A 236 -15.72 -48.49 -15.98
N THR A 237 -16.57 -49.28 -15.31
CA THR A 237 -17.32 -48.80 -14.14
C THR A 237 -16.44 -48.51 -12.94
N GLU A 238 -15.38 -49.30 -12.75
CA GLU A 238 -14.41 -49.11 -11.66
C GLU A 238 -13.56 -47.85 -11.91
N GLU A 239 -13.04 -47.67 -13.13
CA GLU A 239 -12.34 -46.45 -13.55
C GLU A 239 -13.22 -45.19 -13.40
N LEU A 240 -14.52 -45.28 -13.71
CA LEU A 240 -15.47 -44.19 -13.52
C LEU A 240 -15.73 -43.90 -12.03
N ARG A 241 -15.85 -44.94 -11.19
CA ARG A 241 -16.01 -44.78 -9.74
C ARG A 241 -14.78 -44.13 -9.11
N ASP A 242 -13.59 -44.57 -9.51
CA ASP A 242 -12.32 -43.98 -9.06
C ASP A 242 -12.23 -42.51 -9.47
N ARG A 243 -12.58 -42.19 -10.72
CA ARG A 243 -12.64 -40.79 -11.19
C ARG A 243 -13.61 -39.96 -10.37
N ILE A 244 -14.82 -40.47 -10.12
CA ILE A 244 -15.84 -39.78 -9.31
C ILE A 244 -15.31 -39.52 -7.90
N TYR A 245 -14.66 -40.52 -7.29
CA TYR A 245 -14.07 -40.38 -5.95
C TYR A 245 -12.98 -39.31 -5.92
N ILE A 246 -12.06 -39.31 -6.88
CA ILE A 246 -10.99 -38.32 -6.99
C ILE A 246 -11.58 -36.91 -7.16
N VAL A 247 -12.50 -36.72 -8.10
CA VAL A 247 -13.10 -35.42 -8.37
C VAL A 247 -13.91 -34.92 -7.17
N GLN A 248 -14.63 -35.80 -6.47
CA GLN A 248 -15.34 -35.45 -5.24
C GLN A 248 -14.37 -34.96 -4.16
N THR A 249 -13.25 -35.66 -3.96
CA THR A 249 -12.22 -35.28 -2.98
C THR A 249 -11.59 -33.92 -3.32
N GLU A 250 -11.37 -33.65 -4.61
CA GLU A 250 -10.89 -32.35 -5.08
C GLU A 250 -11.90 -31.23 -4.84
N ILE A 251 -13.19 -31.48 -5.11
CA ILE A 251 -14.30 -30.53 -4.84
C ILE A 251 -14.35 -30.19 -3.36
N ASP A 252 -14.28 -31.19 -2.48
CA ASP A 252 -14.33 -31.02 -1.03
C ASP A 252 -13.13 -30.19 -0.55
N ARG A 253 -11.94 -30.47 -1.09
CA ARG A 253 -10.72 -29.71 -0.79
C ARG A 253 -10.81 -28.25 -1.25
N ILE A 254 -11.20 -28.00 -2.50
CA ILE A 254 -11.33 -26.64 -3.05
C ILE A 254 -12.36 -25.85 -2.24
N SER A 255 -13.50 -26.47 -1.92
CA SER A 255 -14.56 -25.85 -1.12
C SER A 255 -14.08 -25.46 0.27
N THR A 256 -13.30 -26.33 0.91
CA THR A 256 -12.70 -26.08 2.24
C THR A 256 -11.72 -24.91 2.16
N ASP A 257 -10.85 -24.90 1.15
CA ASP A 257 -9.90 -23.82 0.92
C ASP A 257 -10.62 -22.47 0.69
N ILE A 258 -11.69 -22.44 -0.12
CA ILE A 258 -12.50 -21.24 -0.35
C ILE A 258 -13.11 -20.71 0.96
N ARG A 259 -13.66 -21.59 1.79
CA ARG A 259 -14.26 -21.20 3.08
C ARG A 259 -13.22 -20.66 4.06
N GLY A 260 -12.08 -21.32 4.16
CA GLY A 260 -10.95 -20.86 4.97
C GLY A 260 -10.45 -19.48 4.52
N GLN A 261 -10.35 -19.28 3.21
CA GLN A 261 -10.03 -17.98 2.61
C GLN A 261 -11.12 -16.94 2.86
N HIS A 262 -12.40 -17.28 2.77
CA HIS A 262 -13.50 -16.34 3.02
C HIS A 262 -13.44 -15.76 4.43
N VAL A 263 -13.35 -16.61 5.46
CA VAL A 263 -13.29 -16.15 6.86
C VAL A 263 -12.06 -15.27 7.08
N THR A 264 -10.90 -15.71 6.61
CA THR A 264 -9.64 -14.99 6.78
C THR A 264 -9.68 -13.66 6.03
N LEU A 265 -9.97 -13.67 4.73
CA LEU A 265 -9.97 -12.47 3.89
C LEU A 265 -11.06 -11.48 4.28
N ALA A 266 -12.24 -11.93 4.72
CA ALA A 266 -13.27 -11.01 5.22
C ALA A 266 -12.76 -10.22 6.43
N SER A 267 -12.07 -10.89 7.36
CA SER A 267 -11.46 -10.22 8.52
C SER A 267 -10.33 -9.27 8.11
N GLU A 268 -9.50 -9.67 7.16
CA GLU A 268 -8.38 -8.88 6.63
C GLU A 268 -8.87 -7.64 5.87
N ILE A 269 -9.94 -7.76 5.06
CA ILE A 269 -10.57 -6.60 4.39
C ILE A 269 -11.04 -5.57 5.40
N GLY A 270 -11.71 -6.00 6.47
CA GLY A 270 -12.14 -5.11 7.55
C GLY A 270 -10.95 -4.42 8.23
N ALA A 271 -9.88 -5.17 8.52
CA ALA A 271 -8.66 -4.63 9.10
C ALA A 271 -7.97 -3.61 8.18
N VAL A 272 -7.98 -3.83 6.87
CA VAL A 272 -7.42 -2.93 5.86
C VAL A 272 -8.17 -1.60 5.84
N TYR A 273 -9.50 -1.60 5.88
CA TYR A 273 -10.27 -0.35 5.96
C TYR A 273 -9.92 0.46 7.21
N GLY A 274 -9.89 -0.19 8.38
CA GLY A 274 -9.53 0.48 9.64
C GLY A 274 -8.10 1.01 9.63
N THR A 275 -7.14 0.22 9.15
CA THR A 275 -5.73 0.63 9.04
C THR A 275 -5.57 1.78 8.05
N HIS A 276 -6.26 1.72 6.90
CA HIS A 276 -6.26 2.77 5.89
C HIS A 276 -6.78 4.09 6.47
N GLU A 277 -7.92 4.08 7.17
CA GLU A 277 -8.50 5.28 7.79
C GLU A 277 -7.54 5.92 8.80
N GLN A 278 -6.98 5.10 9.71
CA GLN A 278 -6.08 5.59 10.75
C GLN A 278 -4.79 6.18 10.16
N LEU A 279 -4.18 5.51 9.18
CA LEU A 279 -2.98 5.99 8.51
C LEU A 279 -3.27 7.29 7.75
N MET A 280 -4.37 7.37 7.01
CA MET A 280 -4.77 8.57 6.28
C MET A 280 -5.00 9.76 7.21
N ALA A 281 -5.73 9.56 8.30
CA ALA A 281 -5.97 10.60 9.30
C ALA A 281 -4.65 11.10 9.92
N GLN A 282 -3.75 10.17 10.27
CA GLN A 282 -2.45 10.53 10.83
C GLN A 282 -1.59 11.30 9.81
N MET A 283 -1.54 10.84 8.57
CA MET A 283 -0.75 11.47 7.51
C MET A 283 -1.23 12.89 7.21
N VAL A 284 -2.56 13.09 7.09
CA VAL A 284 -3.16 14.42 6.89
C VAL A 284 -2.84 15.32 8.07
N LYS A 285 -2.95 14.83 9.30
CA LYS A 285 -2.63 15.59 10.52
C LYS A 285 -1.17 16.03 10.54
N VAL A 286 -0.23 15.12 10.26
CA VAL A 286 1.21 15.41 10.23
C VAL A 286 1.54 16.41 9.13
N PHE A 287 1.04 16.18 7.91
CA PHE A 287 1.22 17.06 6.77
C PHE A 287 0.72 18.47 7.08
N THR A 288 -0.54 18.59 7.51
CA THR A 288 -1.17 19.88 7.81
C THR A 288 -0.44 20.62 8.93
N SER A 289 0.00 19.90 9.97
CA SER A 289 0.78 20.49 11.07
C SER A 289 2.12 21.07 10.58
N LYS A 290 2.82 20.35 9.69
CA LYS A 290 4.08 20.82 9.09
C LYS A 290 3.84 22.07 8.23
N ILE A 291 2.79 22.08 7.42
CA ILE A 291 2.41 23.24 6.60
C ILE A 291 2.06 24.43 7.48
N ILE A 292 1.18 24.28 8.47
CA ILE A 292 0.79 25.38 9.38
C ILE A 292 2.01 25.95 10.09
N ARG A 293 2.91 25.11 10.60
CA ARG A 293 4.14 25.57 11.26
C ARG A 293 5.02 26.37 10.30
N SER A 294 5.20 25.89 9.07
CA SER A 294 5.98 26.59 8.05
C SER A 294 5.35 27.94 7.67
N GLN A 295 4.03 28.00 7.53
CA GLN A 295 3.31 29.25 7.24
C GLN A 295 3.38 30.25 8.39
N ARG A 296 3.29 29.80 9.65
CA ARG A 296 3.49 30.67 10.83
C ARG A 296 4.88 31.29 10.87
N VAL A 297 5.93 30.48 10.66
CA VAL A 297 7.32 30.96 10.58
C VAL A 297 7.48 31.95 9.43
N SER A 298 6.82 31.72 8.31
CA SER A 298 6.82 32.62 7.16
C SER A 298 6.16 33.96 7.49
N LEU A 299 5.01 33.94 8.17
CA LEU A 299 4.32 35.14 8.64
C LEU A 299 5.20 35.96 9.58
N GLU A 300 5.80 35.34 10.59
CA GLU A 300 6.72 36.02 11.53
C GLU A 300 7.92 36.67 10.83
N ARG A 301 8.44 36.03 9.77
CA ARG A 301 9.52 36.60 8.95
C ARG A 301 9.04 37.82 8.16
N LEU A 302 7.84 37.74 7.58
CA LEU A 302 7.22 38.86 6.86
C LEU A 302 6.89 40.04 7.79
N GLU A 303 6.42 39.77 9.01
CA GLU A 303 6.15 40.79 10.02
C GLU A 303 7.42 41.49 10.51
N ARG A 304 8.47 40.73 10.82
CA ARG A 304 9.80 41.28 11.16
C ARG A 304 10.34 42.16 10.04
N MET A 305 10.18 41.72 8.79
CA MET A 305 10.57 42.51 7.63
C MET A 305 9.73 43.80 7.51
N LYS A 306 8.41 43.73 7.68
CA LYS A 306 7.53 44.90 7.68
C LYS A 306 7.96 45.93 8.75
N ALA A 307 8.23 45.47 9.98
CA ALA A 307 8.73 46.31 11.06
C ALA A 307 10.09 46.95 10.74
N GLY A 308 11.02 46.18 10.16
CA GLY A 308 12.30 46.67 9.66
C GLY A 308 12.14 47.77 8.61
N LEU A 309 11.20 47.61 7.67
CA LEU A 309 10.90 48.62 6.65
C LEU A 309 10.29 49.90 7.24
N GLN A 310 9.42 49.79 8.24
CA GLN A 310 8.76 50.92 8.89
C GLN A 310 9.75 51.74 9.76
N SER A 311 10.66 51.08 10.48
CA SER A 311 11.68 51.76 11.29
C SER A 311 12.64 52.62 10.46
N VAL A 312 13.01 52.15 9.26
CA VAL A 312 13.86 52.89 8.32
C VAL A 312 13.10 54.03 7.62
N GLY A 313 11.79 53.88 7.43
CA GLY A 313 10.92 54.96 6.92
C GLY A 313 10.78 56.13 7.90
N ARG A 314 10.73 55.84 9.21
CA ARG A 314 10.70 56.86 10.27
C ARG A 314 12.02 57.62 10.41
N ARG A 315 13.18 56.95 10.31
CA ARG A 315 14.50 57.62 10.34
C ARG A 315 14.75 58.61 9.19
N ARG A 316 14.02 58.51 8.08
CA ARG A 316 14.10 59.45 6.94
C ARG A 316 13.18 60.67 7.07
N ARG A 317 12.27 60.72 8.04
CA ARG A 317 11.37 61.85 8.31
C ARG A 317 11.86 62.67 9.52
N VAL A 318 13.15 62.99 9.58
CA VAL A 318 13.63 64.06 10.47
C VAL A 318 13.55 65.36 9.66
N PRO A 319 12.89 66.43 10.14
CA PRO A 319 12.74 67.66 9.37
C PRO A 319 14.09 68.30 9.09
N ALA A 320 14.27 68.75 7.84
CA ALA A 320 15.34 69.65 7.45
C ALA A 320 15.04 71.06 7.97
N GLU A 321 15.07 71.25 9.29
CA GLU A 321 15.06 72.57 9.93
C GLU A 321 16.17 72.59 10.96
N LYS A 322 17.36 73.03 10.52
CA LYS A 322 18.41 73.66 11.34
C LYS A 322 19.60 74.03 10.45
N TYR A 323 19.34 74.89 9.45
CA TYR A 323 20.36 75.78 8.87
C TYR A 323 19.70 77.13 8.59
N SER A 324 19.27 77.77 9.67
CA SER A 324 19.03 79.20 9.75
C SER A 324 19.70 79.60 11.06
N LEU A 325 20.88 80.21 10.96
CA LEU A 325 21.47 81.05 12.00
C LEU A 325 22.69 81.77 11.42
N ALA A 326 22.55 83.10 11.42
CA ALA A 326 23.54 84.17 11.28
C ALA A 326 24.24 84.33 9.93
#